data_AF-A0A838NNZ6-F1
#
_entry.id   AF-A0A838NNZ6-F1
#
_cell.length_a   1.000
_cell.length_b   1.000
_cell.length_c   1.000
_cell.angle_alpha   90.00
_cell.angle_beta   90.00
_cell.angle_gamma   90.00
#
_symmetry.space_group_name_H-M   'P 1'
#
loop_
_entity.id
_entity.type
_entity.pdbx_description
1 polymer ?
#
loop_
_entity_poly.entity_id
_entity_poly.type
_entity_poly.pdbx_seq_one_letter_code
_entity_poly.pdbx_strand_id
1 'polypeptide(L)'
;MKARRVILFALFFLIAMGLGYPTLSRYSPRETVGLWDTKSYAAMVEGRPARVYWHQHRVLIPALARPLRAIAEGRIGKWDPTAFSLLVVNSLFVAWAALLLVSIGTRVTDDPVVALSASLLYLLSFNISNLVLAGLVDSVEAWAMLAATWALISGRWEFLPLIGAAAAAGKETSIVLLIVFCITWYFALYRREEETRGLPAALGVMIGAQIATVVAIQSAFMGRIVPPQDLVTGPRMLLWLDTPPLAHVFNREMLYSFGWMFPLALLRLGRLPRPWILSSATTLIAISVIAVRFAVRGNINRPAFNVIAPMLVLSVALLLAESLRPAKSSGKITD
;
A
#
# COMPACT_ATOMS: atom_id res chain seq x y z
N MET A 1 15.75 17.68 6.03
CA MET A 1 15.56 16.23 6.28
C MET A 1 16.83 15.71 6.93
N LYS A 2 16.80 15.14 8.15
CA LYS A 2 18.05 14.72 8.85
C LYS A 2 18.79 13.66 8.01
N ALA A 3 20.11 13.77 7.83
CA ALA A 3 20.94 12.92 6.95
C ALA A 3 20.65 11.40 7.09
N ARG A 4 20.39 10.93 8.31
CA ARG A 4 20.00 9.54 8.59
C ARG A 4 18.77 9.05 7.79
N ARG A 5 17.77 9.89 7.58
CA ARG A 5 16.57 9.52 6.80
C ARG A 5 16.87 9.37 5.31
N VAL A 6 17.78 10.19 4.78
CA VAL A 6 18.23 10.09 3.39
C VAL A 6 19.02 8.79 3.18
N ILE A 7 19.91 8.45 4.13
CA ILE A 7 20.66 7.19 4.10
C ILE A 7 19.71 5.99 4.17
N LEU A 8 18.74 5.99 5.09
CA LEU A 8 17.75 4.91 5.20
C LEU A 8 16.90 4.79 3.93
N PHE A 9 16.47 5.91 3.35
CA PHE A 9 15.74 5.89 2.08
C PHE A 9 16.56 5.26 0.96
N ALA A 10 17.81 5.70 0.79
CA ALA A 10 18.71 5.15 -0.22
C ALA A 10 18.95 3.64 0.00
N LEU A 11 19.15 3.22 1.25
CA LEU A 11 19.30 1.81 1.60
C LEU A 11 18.05 0.99 1.26
N PHE A 12 16.86 1.45 1.67
CA PHE A 12 15.61 0.75 1.36
C PHE A 12 15.32 0.72 -0.14
N PHE A 13 15.69 1.76 -0.88
CA PHE A 13 15.61 1.79 -2.34
C PHE A 13 16.50 0.72 -2.97
N LEU A 14 17.76 0.61 -2.53
CA LEU A 14 18.68 -0.42 -3.03
C LEU A 14 18.20 -1.84 -2.67
N ILE A 15 17.66 -2.04 -1.47
CA ILE A 15 17.05 -3.31 -1.06
C ILE A 15 15.86 -3.63 -1.97
N ALA A 16 14.95 -2.69 -2.20
CA ALA A 16 13.78 -2.88 -3.06
C ALA A 16 14.18 -3.20 -4.51
N MET A 17 15.19 -2.50 -5.06
CA MET A 17 15.75 -2.81 -6.37
C MET A 17 16.33 -4.24 -6.42
N GLY A 18 17.06 -4.66 -5.39
CA GLY A 18 17.61 -6.01 -5.29
C GLY A 18 16.52 -7.09 -5.18
N LEU A 19 15.49 -6.86 -4.37
CA LEU A 19 14.36 -7.78 -4.21
C LEU A 19 13.54 -7.92 -5.50
N GLY A 20 13.37 -6.83 -6.26
CA GLY A 20 12.65 -6.83 -7.52
C GLY A 20 13.48 -7.24 -8.74
N TYR A 21 14.81 -7.37 -8.60
CA TYR A 21 15.73 -7.74 -9.68
C TYR A 21 15.33 -8.98 -10.50
N PRO A 22 14.74 -10.06 -9.92
CA PRO A 22 14.26 -11.21 -10.70
C PRO A 22 13.32 -10.85 -11.86
N THR A 23 12.57 -9.76 -11.76
CA THR A 23 11.63 -9.28 -12.79
C THR A 23 12.32 -8.78 -14.06
N LEU A 24 13.63 -8.49 -13.98
CA LEU A 24 14.45 -8.03 -15.11
C LEU A 24 15.24 -9.14 -15.78
N SER A 25 15.50 -10.23 -15.06
CA SER A 25 16.54 -11.20 -15.44
C SER A 25 16.11 -12.66 -15.38
N ARG A 26 15.06 -13.01 -14.63
CA ARG A 26 14.68 -14.41 -14.38
C ARG A 26 13.33 -14.78 -14.98
N TYR A 27 12.36 -13.87 -14.95
CA TYR A 27 11.04 -14.11 -15.51
C TYR A 27 10.42 -12.79 -16.00
N SER A 28 9.44 -12.91 -16.90
CA SER A 28 8.64 -11.77 -17.37
C SER A 28 7.36 -11.65 -16.52
N PRO A 29 7.17 -10.56 -15.75
CA PRO A 29 5.91 -10.32 -15.04
C PRO A 29 4.70 -10.30 -15.98
N ARG A 30 4.92 -9.89 -17.23
CA ARG A 30 3.89 -9.85 -18.28
C ARG A 30 3.35 -11.24 -18.62
N GLU A 31 4.14 -12.30 -18.42
CA GLU A 31 3.77 -13.67 -18.80
C GLU A 31 3.36 -14.53 -17.59
N THR A 32 3.49 -13.99 -16.38
CA THR A 32 3.25 -14.73 -15.14
C THR A 32 1.79 -14.67 -14.72
N VAL A 33 1.21 -15.82 -14.37
CA VAL A 33 -0.17 -15.92 -13.85
C VAL A 33 -0.28 -15.09 -12.55
N GLY A 34 -1.36 -14.31 -12.43
CA GLY A 34 -1.57 -13.39 -11.29
C GLY A 34 -0.97 -11.99 -11.48
N LEU A 35 -0.09 -11.79 -12.46
CA LEU A 35 0.56 -10.51 -12.76
C LEU A 35 0.11 -9.91 -14.10
N TRP A 36 -1.04 -10.34 -14.63
CA TRP A 36 -1.54 -9.94 -15.95
C TRP A 36 -1.77 -8.42 -16.10
N ASP A 37 -2.04 -7.71 -15.00
CA ASP A 37 -2.18 -6.24 -14.98
C ASP A 37 -0.92 -5.53 -15.50
N THR A 38 0.26 -6.13 -15.31
CA THR A 38 1.55 -5.58 -15.76
C THR A 38 1.57 -5.38 -17.28
N LYS A 39 0.84 -6.18 -18.07
CA LYS A 39 0.69 -5.97 -19.52
C LYS A 39 0.05 -4.62 -19.83
N SER A 40 -0.91 -4.19 -19.01
CA SER A 40 -1.62 -2.92 -19.17
C SER A 40 -0.70 -1.76 -18.81
N TYR A 41 0.03 -1.86 -17.70
CA TYR A 41 0.94 -0.80 -17.25
C TYR A 41 2.16 -0.66 -18.16
N ALA A 42 2.73 -1.77 -18.62
CA ALA A 42 3.80 -1.75 -19.61
C ALA A 42 3.35 -1.07 -20.92
N ALA A 43 2.16 -1.39 -21.42
CA ALA A 43 1.60 -0.72 -22.59
C ALA A 43 1.48 0.80 -22.37
N MET A 44 0.99 1.22 -21.19
CA MET A 44 0.92 2.65 -20.84
C MET A 44 2.30 3.31 -20.81
N VAL A 45 3.32 2.66 -20.26
CA VAL A 45 4.71 3.17 -20.24
C VAL A 45 5.30 3.26 -21.65
N GLU A 46 4.89 2.37 -22.54
CA GLU A 46 5.29 2.35 -23.95
C GLU A 46 4.50 3.37 -24.81
N GLY A 47 3.60 4.15 -24.20
CA GLY A 47 2.76 5.13 -24.90
C GLY A 47 1.55 4.53 -25.62
N ARG A 48 1.27 3.23 -25.41
CA ARG A 48 0.13 2.52 -25.96
C ARG A 48 -1.06 2.59 -24.98
N PRO A 49 -2.31 2.49 -25.46
CA PRO A 49 -3.46 2.39 -24.57
C PRO A 49 -3.36 1.13 -23.70
N ALA A 50 -3.85 1.21 -22.45
CA ALA A 50 -3.89 0.05 -21.58
C ALA A 50 -4.83 -1.01 -22.17
N ARG A 51 -4.48 -2.29 -22.06
CA ARG A 51 -5.25 -3.41 -22.63
C ARG A 51 -6.66 -3.53 -22.05
N VAL A 52 -6.83 -3.05 -20.83
CA VAL A 52 -8.07 -3.11 -20.09
C VAL A 52 -8.50 -1.70 -19.73
N TYR A 53 -9.74 -1.36 -20.06
CA TYR A 53 -10.26 0.01 -20.00
C TYR A 53 -10.04 0.66 -18.63
N TRP A 54 -10.43 -0.01 -17.55
CA TRP A 54 -10.29 0.54 -16.20
C TRP A 54 -8.83 0.70 -15.73
N HIS A 55 -7.85 0.04 -16.35
CA HIS A 55 -6.44 0.29 -16.03
C HIS A 55 -5.90 1.59 -16.62
N GLN A 56 -6.58 2.17 -17.62
CA GLN A 56 -6.14 3.40 -18.29
C GLN A 56 -6.13 4.61 -17.34
N HIS A 57 -6.93 4.56 -16.26
CA HIS A 57 -7.03 5.64 -15.27
C HIS A 57 -5.96 5.58 -14.17
N ARG A 58 -5.16 4.51 -14.12
CA ARG A 58 -4.05 4.31 -13.15
C ARG A 58 -2.76 4.96 -13.66
N VAL A 59 -2.74 6.29 -13.68
CA VAL A 59 -1.74 7.05 -14.44
C VAL A 59 -0.43 7.28 -13.71
N LEU A 60 -0.41 7.33 -12.37
CA LEU A 60 0.73 7.86 -11.63
C LEU A 60 2.02 7.07 -11.88
N ILE A 61 1.99 5.75 -11.67
CA ILE A 61 3.17 4.89 -11.87
C ILE A 61 3.62 4.89 -13.35
N PRO A 62 2.74 4.64 -14.34
CA PRO A 62 3.16 4.70 -15.74
C PRO A 62 3.70 6.07 -16.17
N ALA A 63 3.10 7.17 -15.70
CA ALA A 63 3.54 8.52 -16.02
C ALA A 63 4.96 8.80 -15.49
N LEU A 64 5.27 8.34 -14.27
CA LEU A 64 6.62 8.46 -13.69
C LEU A 64 7.63 7.51 -14.35
N ALA A 65 7.20 6.34 -14.82
CA ALA A 65 8.07 5.36 -15.46
C ALA A 65 8.42 5.71 -16.91
N ARG A 66 7.56 6.42 -17.65
CA ARG A 66 7.80 6.88 -19.03
C ARG A 66 9.13 7.62 -19.24
N PRO A 67 9.44 8.70 -18.50
CA PRO A 67 10.71 9.41 -18.69
C PRO A 67 11.92 8.53 -18.33
N LEU A 68 11.80 7.67 -17.31
CA LEU A 68 12.86 6.73 -16.96
C LEU A 68 13.12 5.71 -18.07
N ARG A 69 12.06 5.24 -18.74
CA ARG A 69 12.18 4.34 -19.89
C ARG A 69 12.97 5.01 -21.00
N ALA A 70 12.62 6.24 -21.35
CA ALA A 70 13.31 7.00 -22.40
C ALA A 70 14.81 7.20 -22.07
N ILE A 71 15.14 7.41 -20.80
CA ILE A 71 16.55 7.54 -20.37
C ILE A 71 17.27 6.19 -20.41
N ALA A 72 16.58 5.09 -20.08
CA ALA A 72 17.18 3.76 -19.98
C ALA A 72 17.32 3.04 -21.34
N GLU A 73 16.55 3.45 -22.34
CA GLU A 73 16.55 2.88 -23.68
C GLU A 73 17.95 2.94 -24.32
N GLY A 74 18.48 1.77 -24.71
CA GLY A 74 19.84 1.63 -25.25
C GLY A 74 20.98 1.71 -24.22
N ARG A 75 20.71 1.92 -22.92
CA ARG A 75 21.76 2.14 -21.89
C ARG A 75 21.88 1.03 -20.85
N ILE A 76 20.89 0.15 -20.71
CA ILE A 76 20.80 -0.84 -19.64
C ILE A 76 21.10 -2.28 -20.11
N GLY A 77 21.79 -2.42 -21.24
CA GLY A 77 22.20 -3.72 -21.80
C GLY A 77 20.99 -4.55 -22.25
N LYS A 78 20.87 -5.76 -21.71
CA LYS A 78 19.84 -6.74 -22.11
C LYS A 78 18.50 -6.58 -21.38
N TRP A 79 18.40 -5.70 -20.39
CA TRP A 79 17.17 -5.52 -19.64
C TRP A 79 16.10 -4.81 -20.47
N ASP A 80 14.84 -5.22 -20.32
CA ASP A 80 13.69 -4.51 -20.88
C ASP A 80 13.58 -3.12 -20.22
N PRO A 81 13.71 -2.01 -20.99
CA PRO A 81 13.66 -0.66 -20.43
C PRO A 81 12.35 -0.34 -19.71
N THR A 82 11.24 -0.93 -20.16
CA THR A 82 9.93 -0.74 -19.54
C THR A 82 9.85 -1.42 -18.17
N ALA A 83 10.23 -2.69 -18.07
CA ALA A 83 10.27 -3.42 -16.80
C ALA A 83 11.24 -2.78 -15.81
N PHE A 84 12.43 -2.36 -16.27
CA PHE A 84 13.40 -1.63 -15.46
C PHE A 84 12.80 -0.35 -14.87
N SER A 85 12.13 0.45 -15.71
CA SER A 85 11.55 1.73 -15.29
C SER A 85 10.41 1.55 -14.29
N LEU A 86 9.55 0.56 -14.50
CA LEU A 86 8.50 0.21 -13.55
C LEU A 86 9.10 -0.25 -12.21
N LEU A 87 10.15 -1.06 -12.23
CA LEU A 87 10.84 -1.49 -11.01
C LEU A 87 11.44 -0.31 -10.25
N VAL A 88 12.07 0.65 -10.94
CA VAL A 88 12.63 1.85 -10.30
C VAL A 88 11.54 2.65 -9.59
N VAL A 89 10.44 2.95 -10.27
CA VAL A 89 9.34 3.74 -9.66
C VAL A 89 8.72 2.98 -8.49
N ASN A 90 8.44 1.68 -8.63
CA ASN A 90 7.89 0.89 -7.53
C ASN A 90 8.86 0.82 -6.34
N SER A 91 10.17 0.70 -6.60
CA SER A 91 11.19 0.70 -5.55
C SER A 91 11.25 2.04 -4.81
N LEU A 92 11.01 3.18 -5.48
CA LEU A 92 10.92 4.49 -4.82
C LEU A 92 9.73 4.54 -3.85
N PHE A 93 8.54 4.12 -4.28
CA PHE A 93 7.35 4.10 -3.42
C PHE A 93 7.49 3.10 -2.27
N VAL A 94 8.05 1.91 -2.52
CA VAL A 94 8.31 0.90 -1.48
C VAL A 94 9.34 1.40 -0.47
N ALA A 95 10.42 2.04 -0.90
CA ALA A 95 11.41 2.63 -0.02
C ALA A 95 10.82 3.75 0.84
N TRP A 96 9.94 4.57 0.25
CA TRP A 96 9.25 5.62 0.97
C TRP A 96 8.26 5.06 1.99
N ALA A 97 7.49 4.03 1.61
CA ALA A 97 6.61 3.29 2.51
C ALA A 97 7.38 2.71 3.71
N ALA A 98 8.51 2.05 3.47
CA ALA A 98 9.38 1.54 4.53
C ALA A 98 9.91 2.66 5.45
N LEU A 99 10.31 3.82 4.90
CA LEU A 99 10.74 4.96 5.71
C LEU A 99 9.59 5.56 6.56
N LEU A 100 8.37 5.59 6.02
CA LEU A 100 7.18 6.00 6.77
C LEU A 100 6.90 5.00 7.90
N LEU A 101 7.06 3.71 7.65
CA LEU A 101 6.90 2.68 8.68
C LEU A 101 7.94 2.79 9.80
N VAL A 102 9.21 3.11 9.49
CA VAL A 102 10.20 3.47 10.53
C VAL A 102 9.70 4.66 11.36
N SER A 103 9.20 5.70 10.68
CA SER A 103 8.74 6.92 11.35
C SER A 103 7.51 6.68 12.24
N ILE A 104 6.58 5.85 11.79
CA ILE A 104 5.42 5.41 12.56
C ILE A 104 5.85 4.54 13.74
N GLY A 105 6.67 3.52 13.48
CA GLY A 105 7.15 2.57 14.49
C GLY A 105 7.89 3.28 15.61
N THR A 106 8.78 4.23 15.31
CA THR A 106 9.50 5.00 16.34
C THR A 106 8.55 5.81 17.20
N ARG A 107 7.48 6.39 16.62
CA ARG A 107 6.49 7.15 17.41
C ARG A 107 5.59 6.27 18.27
N VAL A 108 5.23 5.09 17.77
CA VAL A 108 4.31 4.18 18.45
C VAL A 108 5.01 3.39 19.56
N THR A 109 6.27 3.02 19.35
CA THR A 109 7.00 2.09 20.23
C THR A 109 8.09 2.76 21.06
N ASP A 110 8.45 4.01 20.72
CA ASP A 110 9.61 4.73 21.24
C ASP A 110 10.95 3.97 21.08
N ASP A 111 10.99 2.99 20.17
CA ASP A 111 12.16 2.15 19.92
C ASP A 111 12.51 2.16 18.42
N PRO A 112 13.62 2.82 18.01
CA PRO A 112 14.02 2.88 16.61
C PRO A 112 14.47 1.51 16.07
N VAL A 113 14.89 0.58 16.91
CA VAL A 113 15.29 -0.77 16.49
C VAL A 113 14.05 -1.57 16.12
N VAL A 114 13.00 -1.53 16.96
CA VAL A 114 11.69 -2.14 16.63
C VAL A 114 11.15 -1.58 15.32
N ALA A 115 11.21 -0.26 15.15
CA ALA A 115 10.72 0.40 13.95
C ALA A 115 11.49 0.01 12.67
N LEU A 116 12.82 -0.11 12.77
CA LEU A 116 13.67 -0.59 11.66
C LEU A 116 13.37 -2.06 11.34
N SER A 117 13.27 -2.92 12.35
CA SER A 117 12.92 -4.33 12.21
C SER A 117 11.56 -4.51 11.52
N ALA A 118 10.54 -3.74 11.93
CA ALA A 118 9.23 -3.75 11.29
C ALA A 118 9.31 -3.41 9.80
N SER A 119 10.15 -2.44 9.44
CA SER A 119 10.34 -2.00 8.05
C SER A 119 11.10 -3.02 7.22
N LEU A 120 12.07 -3.72 7.79
CA LEU A 120 12.74 -4.84 7.14
C LEU A 120 11.79 -6.04 6.95
N LEU A 121 11.00 -6.40 7.96
CA LEU A 121 9.97 -7.44 7.84
C LEU A 121 8.93 -7.10 6.76
N TYR A 122 8.55 -5.82 6.64
CA TYR A 122 7.69 -5.34 5.56
C TYR A 122 8.32 -5.57 4.18
N LEU A 123 9.57 -5.15 3.99
CA LEU A 123 10.30 -5.32 2.71
C LEU A 123 10.47 -6.80 2.33
N LEU A 124 10.73 -7.67 3.32
CA LEU A 124 10.91 -9.10 3.14
C LEU A 124 9.61 -9.89 2.95
N SER A 125 8.45 -9.22 3.01
CA SER A 125 7.16 -9.88 2.83
C SER A 125 6.97 -10.38 1.39
N PHE A 126 6.19 -11.46 1.26
CA PHE A 126 5.88 -12.06 -0.02
C PHE A 126 5.31 -11.07 -1.04
N ASN A 127 4.36 -10.22 -0.61
CA ASN A 127 3.69 -9.26 -1.50
C ASN A 127 4.64 -8.22 -2.05
N ILE A 128 5.60 -7.73 -1.26
CA ILE A 128 6.53 -6.71 -1.74
C ILE A 128 7.37 -7.26 -2.89
N SER A 129 8.01 -8.41 -2.69
CA SER A 129 8.92 -8.96 -3.68
C SER A 129 8.20 -9.54 -4.91
N ASN A 130 7.05 -10.20 -4.71
CA ASN A 130 6.40 -10.97 -5.77
C ASN A 130 5.25 -10.24 -6.47
N LEU A 131 4.67 -9.20 -5.86
CA LEU A 131 3.55 -8.45 -6.45
C LEU A 131 3.93 -6.98 -6.67
N VAL A 132 4.28 -6.25 -5.62
CA VAL A 132 4.51 -4.79 -5.70
C VAL A 132 5.71 -4.46 -6.59
N LEU A 133 6.83 -5.15 -6.38
CA LEU A 133 8.06 -4.94 -7.17
C LEU A 133 8.01 -5.60 -8.56
N ALA A 134 6.95 -6.37 -8.87
CA ALA A 134 6.74 -7.02 -10.16
C ALA A 134 6.17 -6.09 -11.25
N GLY A 135 6.20 -4.78 -11.04
CA GLY A 135 5.71 -3.78 -12.01
C GLY A 135 4.21 -3.48 -11.91
N LEU A 136 3.56 -3.88 -10.81
CA LEU A 136 2.19 -3.49 -10.50
C LEU A 136 2.11 -2.08 -9.89
N VAL A 137 0.93 -1.45 -9.91
CA VAL A 137 0.74 -0.11 -9.33
C VAL A 137 0.44 -0.10 -7.82
N ASP A 138 0.42 -1.28 -7.20
CA ASP A 138 0.09 -1.47 -5.79
C ASP A 138 1.04 -0.73 -4.83
N SER A 139 2.24 -0.34 -5.29
CA SER A 139 3.22 0.41 -4.52
C SER A 139 2.70 1.77 -4.04
N VAL A 140 1.90 2.46 -4.86
CA VAL A 140 1.28 3.75 -4.50
C VAL A 140 0.20 3.56 -3.44
N GLU A 141 -0.62 2.52 -3.57
CA GLU A 141 -1.66 2.21 -2.59
C GLU A 141 -1.04 1.87 -1.23
N ALA A 142 0.00 1.04 -1.21
CA ALA A 142 0.74 0.70 -0.01
C ALA A 142 1.38 1.95 0.64
N TRP A 143 2.03 2.78 -0.16
CA TRP A 143 2.58 4.06 0.29
C TRP A 143 1.50 4.99 0.83
N ALA A 144 0.37 5.12 0.16
CA ALA A 144 -0.71 6.03 0.56
C ALA A 144 -1.33 5.61 1.90
N MET A 145 -1.56 4.32 2.13
CA MET A 145 -2.06 3.81 3.41
C MET A 145 -1.08 4.11 4.56
N LEU A 146 0.22 3.92 4.33
CA LEU A 146 1.26 4.27 5.31
C LEU A 146 1.42 5.78 5.50
N ALA A 147 1.30 6.58 4.44
CA ALA A 147 1.36 8.03 4.50
C ALA A 147 0.17 8.62 5.27
N ALA A 148 -1.03 8.09 5.03
CA ALA A 148 -2.23 8.47 5.78
C ALA A 148 -2.11 8.07 7.25
N THR A 149 -1.65 6.85 7.53
CA THR A 149 -1.36 6.40 8.91
C THR A 149 -0.35 7.31 9.59
N TRP A 150 0.74 7.67 8.91
CA TRP A 150 1.74 8.60 9.41
C TRP A 150 1.14 9.98 9.69
N ALA A 151 0.34 10.53 8.77
CA ALA A 151 -0.31 11.83 8.92
C ALA A 151 -1.25 11.84 10.14
N LEU A 152 -2.06 10.79 10.30
CA LEU A 152 -3.00 10.63 11.40
C LEU A 152 -2.29 10.48 12.76
N ILE A 153 -1.29 9.60 12.86
CA ILE A 153 -0.46 9.44 14.08
C ILE A 153 0.32 10.72 14.39
N SER A 154 0.69 11.49 13.37
CA SER A 154 1.48 12.71 13.54
C SER A 154 0.67 13.95 13.88
N GLY A 155 -0.66 13.88 13.86
CA GLY A 155 -1.53 15.06 13.94
C GLY A 155 -1.36 16.01 12.74
N ARG A 156 -0.81 15.53 11.62
CA ARG A 156 -0.50 16.33 10.41
C ARG A 156 -1.51 16.08 9.31
N TRP A 157 -2.77 16.39 9.60
CA TRP A 157 -3.90 16.06 8.73
C TRP A 157 -3.95 16.90 7.45
N GLU A 158 -3.21 18.01 7.40
CA GLU A 158 -3.06 18.87 6.23
C GLU A 158 -2.48 18.14 5.00
N PHE A 159 -1.77 17.01 5.20
CA PHE A 159 -1.26 16.20 4.10
C PHE A 159 -2.28 15.22 3.51
N LEU A 160 -3.40 14.95 4.20
CA LEU A 160 -4.40 13.98 3.74
C LEU A 160 -4.92 14.28 2.33
N PRO A 161 -5.22 15.55 1.94
CA PRO A 161 -5.64 15.85 0.58
C PRO A 161 -4.62 15.47 -0.50
N LEU A 162 -3.34 15.78 -0.27
CA LEU A 162 -2.27 15.44 -1.21
C LEU A 162 -2.08 13.92 -1.32
N ILE A 163 -2.12 13.22 -0.18
CA ILE A 163 -2.06 11.75 -0.13
C ILE A 163 -3.24 11.16 -0.89
N GLY A 164 -4.46 11.67 -0.66
CA GLY A 164 -5.67 11.24 -1.33
C GLY A 164 -5.59 11.42 -2.85
N ALA A 165 -5.19 12.60 -3.32
CA ALA A 165 -5.03 12.86 -4.76
C ALA A 165 -4.00 11.91 -5.40
N ALA A 166 -2.82 11.75 -4.79
CA ALA A 166 -1.79 10.85 -5.29
C ALA A 166 -2.26 9.38 -5.30
N ALA A 167 -2.98 8.95 -4.26
CA ALA A 167 -3.55 7.62 -4.17
C ALA A 167 -4.58 7.35 -5.27
N ALA A 168 -5.51 8.29 -5.48
CA ALA A 168 -6.53 8.21 -6.53
C ALA A 168 -5.92 8.17 -7.94
N ALA A 169 -4.83 8.92 -8.17
CA ALA A 169 -4.09 8.88 -9.44
C ALA A 169 -3.30 7.57 -9.65
N GLY A 170 -2.94 6.87 -8.57
CA GLY A 170 -2.24 5.59 -8.63
C GLY A 170 -3.19 4.41 -8.83
N LYS A 171 -4.24 4.31 -8.01
CA LYS A 171 -5.15 3.16 -8.01
C LYS A 171 -6.51 3.55 -7.43
N GLU A 172 -7.58 3.21 -8.15
CA GLU A 172 -8.94 3.63 -7.78
C GLU A 172 -9.41 3.00 -6.46
N THR A 173 -8.95 1.76 -6.17
CA THR A 173 -9.30 1.07 -4.92
C THR A 173 -8.86 1.87 -3.70
N SER A 174 -7.75 2.61 -3.79
CA SER A 174 -7.22 3.42 -2.69
C SER A 174 -8.17 4.51 -2.22
N ILE A 175 -9.13 4.93 -3.04
CA ILE A 175 -10.17 5.90 -2.67
C ILE A 175 -11.02 5.32 -1.54
N VAL A 176 -11.61 4.14 -1.79
CA VAL A 176 -12.45 3.48 -0.79
C VAL A 176 -11.63 3.11 0.44
N LEU A 177 -10.39 2.63 0.26
CA LEU A 177 -9.52 2.27 1.38
C LEU A 177 -9.26 3.46 2.29
N LEU A 178 -8.81 4.59 1.74
CA LEU A 178 -8.47 5.77 2.52
C LEU A 178 -9.70 6.40 3.17
N ILE A 179 -10.84 6.45 2.47
CA ILE A 179 -12.08 6.98 3.03
C ILE A 179 -12.51 6.16 4.24
N VAL A 180 -12.65 4.84 4.09
CA VAL A 180 -13.07 3.96 5.19
C VAL A 180 -12.07 4.01 6.34
N PHE A 181 -10.78 3.96 6.03
CA PHE A 181 -9.72 3.99 7.02
C PHE A 181 -9.73 5.30 7.83
N CYS A 182 -9.73 6.46 7.17
CA CYS A 182 -9.62 7.74 7.84
C CYS A 182 -10.91 8.14 8.57
N ILE A 183 -12.10 7.78 8.04
CA ILE A 183 -13.37 7.99 8.75
C ILE A 183 -13.43 7.13 10.01
N THR A 184 -13.05 5.85 9.92
CA THR A 184 -12.99 4.97 11.10
C THR A 184 -12.02 5.52 12.13
N TRP A 185 -10.86 6.04 11.69
CA TRP A 185 -9.89 6.67 12.57
C TRP A 185 -10.48 7.89 13.29
N TYR A 186 -11.16 8.77 12.55
CA TYR A 186 -11.83 9.94 13.12
C TYR A 186 -12.85 9.55 14.20
N PHE A 187 -13.72 8.56 13.93
CA PHE A 187 -14.67 8.09 14.93
C PHE A 187 -13.99 7.43 16.14
N ALA A 188 -12.88 6.73 15.94
CA ALA A 188 -12.11 6.15 17.03
C ALA A 188 -11.48 7.22 17.94
N LEU A 189 -11.03 8.35 17.39
CA LEU A 189 -10.56 9.51 18.16
C LEU A 189 -11.72 10.24 18.86
N TYR A 190 -12.81 10.48 18.13
CA TYR A 190 -14.00 11.17 18.65
C TYR A 190 -14.58 10.46 19.87
N ARG A 191 -14.68 9.12 19.83
CA ARG A 191 -15.14 8.31 20.96
C ARG A 191 -14.23 8.34 22.19
N ARG A 192 -12.99 8.78 22.03
CA ARG A 192 -12.01 8.92 23.12
C ARG A 192 -11.87 10.36 23.60
N GLU A 193 -12.71 11.26 23.11
CA GLU A 193 -12.67 12.70 23.42
C GLU A 193 -11.31 13.34 23.13
N GLU A 194 -10.56 12.77 22.17
CA GLU A 194 -9.29 13.31 21.72
C GLU A 194 -9.52 14.53 20.81
N GLU A 195 -8.55 15.46 20.78
CA GLU A 195 -8.64 16.65 19.94
C GLU A 195 -8.71 16.25 18.45
N THR A 196 -9.82 16.59 17.80
CA THR A 196 -10.09 16.31 16.37
C THR A 196 -10.28 17.58 15.56
N ARG A 197 -9.92 18.74 16.11
CA ARG A 197 -10.19 20.06 15.51
C ARG A 197 -9.45 20.21 14.18
N GLY A 198 -10.19 20.14 13.08
CA GLY A 198 -9.64 20.26 11.71
C GLY A 198 -9.53 18.93 10.96
N LEU A 199 -9.62 17.77 11.65
CA LEU A 199 -9.63 16.47 10.99
C LEU A 199 -10.86 16.32 10.07
N PRO A 200 -12.10 16.66 10.48
CA PRO A 200 -13.26 16.60 9.57
C PRO A 200 -13.07 17.43 8.29
N ALA A 201 -12.49 18.62 8.41
CA ALA A 201 -12.21 19.48 7.26
C ALA A 201 -11.16 18.84 6.34
N ALA A 202 -10.05 18.34 6.91
CA ALA A 202 -9.02 17.63 6.15
C ALA A 202 -9.58 16.38 5.43
N LEU A 203 -10.48 15.63 6.07
CA LEU A 203 -11.17 14.49 5.46
C LEU A 203 -12.08 14.91 4.31
N GLY A 204 -12.88 15.97 4.49
CA GLY A 204 -13.73 16.52 3.44
C GLY A 204 -12.92 16.95 2.22
N VAL A 205 -11.83 17.69 2.44
CA VAL A 205 -10.92 18.12 1.37
C VAL A 205 -10.22 16.91 0.73
N MET A 206 -9.84 15.89 1.49
CA MET A 206 -9.26 14.65 0.95
C MET A 206 -10.24 13.91 0.03
N ILE A 207 -11.49 13.73 0.45
CA ILE A 207 -12.53 13.09 -0.36
C ILE A 207 -12.74 13.89 -1.65
N GLY A 208 -12.89 15.21 -1.53
CA GLY A 208 -13.01 16.11 -2.68
C GLY A 208 -11.82 16.00 -3.64
N ALA A 209 -10.60 15.99 -3.13
CA ALA A 209 -9.38 15.86 -3.93
C ALA A 209 -9.29 14.51 -4.66
N GLN A 210 -9.70 13.41 -4.02
CA GLN A 210 -9.77 12.09 -4.65
C GLN A 210 -10.76 12.07 -5.82
N ILE A 211 -11.99 12.54 -5.60
CA ILE A 211 -13.03 12.59 -6.63
C ILE A 211 -12.59 13.50 -7.78
N ALA A 212 -12.08 14.70 -7.47
CA ALA A 212 -11.59 15.65 -8.46
C ALA A 212 -10.45 15.04 -9.31
N THR A 213 -9.54 14.28 -8.67
CA THR A 213 -8.45 13.60 -9.38
C THR A 213 -8.97 12.55 -10.36
N VAL A 214 -9.91 11.70 -9.94
CA VAL A 214 -10.51 10.69 -10.84
C VAL A 214 -11.26 11.36 -11.98
N VAL A 215 -12.08 12.37 -11.69
CA VAL A 215 -12.83 13.14 -12.68
C VAL A 215 -11.88 13.78 -13.69
N ALA A 216 -10.81 14.42 -13.22
CA ALA A 216 -9.83 15.06 -14.08
C ALA A 216 -9.13 14.05 -15.00
N ILE A 217 -8.69 12.91 -14.44
CA ILE A 217 -8.03 11.85 -15.22
C ILE A 217 -9.00 11.28 -16.26
N GLN A 218 -10.20 10.87 -15.86
CA GLN A 218 -11.17 10.30 -16.79
C GLN A 218 -11.58 11.31 -17.87
N SER A 219 -11.78 12.57 -17.49
CA SER A 219 -12.13 13.62 -18.45
C SER A 219 -11.03 13.85 -19.48
N ALA A 220 -9.76 13.86 -19.04
CA ALA A 220 -8.62 13.97 -19.93
C ALA A 220 -8.52 12.81 -20.92
N PHE A 221 -8.86 11.58 -20.50
CA PHE A 221 -8.88 10.41 -21.38
C PHE A 221 -10.07 10.38 -22.34
N MET A 222 -11.27 10.79 -21.88
CA MET A 222 -12.48 10.74 -22.70
C MET A 222 -12.64 11.94 -23.64
N GLY A 223 -11.82 12.99 -23.49
CA GLY A 223 -11.94 14.24 -24.26
C GLY A 223 -13.22 15.03 -23.94
N ARG A 224 -13.91 14.69 -22.85
CA ARG A 224 -15.13 15.35 -22.36
C ARG A 224 -15.15 15.37 -20.84
N ILE A 225 -15.83 16.33 -20.24
CA ILE A 225 -16.00 16.36 -18.78
C ILE A 225 -16.86 15.17 -18.35
N VAL A 226 -16.32 14.30 -17.50
CA VAL A 226 -17.01 13.15 -16.90
C VAL A 226 -17.54 13.58 -15.54
N PRO A 227 -18.86 13.75 -15.35
CA PRO A 227 -19.40 14.14 -14.06
C PRO A 227 -19.24 13.02 -13.03
N PRO A 228 -19.15 13.34 -11.72
CA PRO A 228 -18.98 12.33 -10.66
C PRO A 228 -20.06 11.23 -10.65
N GLN A 229 -21.30 11.54 -11.04
CA GLN A 229 -22.37 10.53 -11.11
C GLN A 229 -22.07 9.41 -12.12
N ASP A 230 -21.32 9.69 -13.18
CA ASP A 230 -21.00 8.72 -14.22
C ASP A 230 -19.93 7.72 -13.74
N LEU A 231 -19.20 8.05 -12.67
CA LEU A 231 -18.26 7.15 -12.01
C LEU A 231 -18.96 5.97 -11.32
N VAL A 232 -20.22 6.16 -10.93
CA VAL A 232 -21.01 5.17 -10.16
C VAL A 232 -21.81 4.25 -11.09
N THR A 233 -22.10 4.67 -12.31
CA THR A 233 -22.99 3.97 -13.26
C THR A 233 -22.26 2.99 -14.19
N GLY A 234 -20.97 2.73 -13.95
CA GLY A 234 -20.19 1.75 -14.71
C GLY A 234 -20.84 0.37 -14.79
N PRO A 235 -20.50 -0.44 -15.82
CA PRO A 235 -21.16 -1.72 -16.07
C PRO A 235 -21.12 -2.59 -14.82
N ARG A 236 -22.31 -2.83 -14.25
CA ARG A 236 -22.49 -3.77 -13.15
C ARG A 236 -22.08 -5.14 -13.67
N MET A 237 -20.88 -5.61 -13.34
CA MET A 237 -20.57 -7.04 -13.41
C MET A 237 -21.48 -7.73 -12.39
N LEU A 238 -22.70 -8.06 -12.82
CA LEU A 238 -23.58 -8.96 -12.11
C LEU A 238 -22.91 -10.34 -12.06
N LEU A 239 -22.86 -10.94 -10.87
CA LEU A 239 -22.18 -12.21 -10.63
C LEU A 239 -22.80 -13.37 -11.43
N TRP A 240 -21.92 -14.23 -11.93
CA TRP A 240 -22.13 -15.68 -11.97
C TRP A 240 -21.50 -16.26 -10.68
N LEU A 241 -22.34 -16.71 -9.74
CA LEU A 241 -21.97 -17.17 -8.39
C LEU A 241 -21.57 -18.67 -8.36
N ASP A 242 -20.70 -19.11 -9.28
CA ASP A 242 -20.35 -20.54 -9.36
C ASP A 242 -19.25 -20.94 -8.35
N THR A 243 -18.72 -20.00 -7.56
CA THR A 243 -17.67 -20.25 -6.57
C THR A 243 -18.08 -19.79 -5.17
N PRO A 244 -17.78 -20.59 -4.12
CA PRO A 244 -18.17 -20.25 -2.76
C PRO A 244 -17.53 -18.93 -2.30
N PRO A 245 -18.27 -18.04 -1.60
CA PRO A 245 -17.79 -16.72 -1.20
C PRO A 245 -16.44 -16.73 -0.46
N LEU A 246 -16.21 -17.76 0.36
CA LEU A 246 -14.98 -17.92 1.14
C LEU A 246 -13.76 -18.23 0.27
N ALA A 247 -13.92 -18.86 -0.89
CA ALA A 247 -12.80 -19.14 -1.80
C ALA A 247 -12.24 -17.86 -2.44
N HIS A 248 -13.02 -16.77 -2.48
CA HIS A 248 -12.55 -15.46 -2.93
C HIS A 248 -11.68 -14.76 -1.88
N VAL A 249 -11.90 -15.07 -0.60
CA VAL A 249 -11.22 -14.45 0.54
C VAL A 249 -9.98 -15.27 0.95
N PHE A 250 -10.12 -16.57 1.09
CA PHE A 250 -9.05 -17.47 1.51
C PHE A 250 -8.45 -18.19 0.32
N ASN A 251 -7.34 -17.65 -0.18
CA ASN A 251 -6.58 -18.21 -1.28
C ASN A 251 -5.12 -18.47 -0.86
N ARG A 252 -4.34 -19.11 -1.75
CA ARG A 252 -2.92 -19.40 -1.49
C ARG A 252 -2.09 -18.14 -1.27
N GLU A 253 -2.42 -17.05 -1.95
CA GLU A 253 -1.70 -15.78 -1.80
C GLU A 253 -1.89 -15.18 -0.40
N MET A 254 -3.09 -15.30 0.18
CA MET A 254 -3.37 -14.93 1.57
C MET A 254 -2.52 -15.74 2.56
N LEU A 255 -2.33 -17.03 2.30
CA LEU A 255 -1.45 -17.86 3.13
C LEU A 255 0.02 -17.39 3.04
N TYR A 256 0.53 -17.11 1.83
CA TYR A 256 1.89 -16.60 1.66
C TYR A 256 2.09 -15.21 2.28
N SER A 257 1.03 -14.41 2.24
CA SER A 257 1.03 -13.05 2.77
C SER A 257 0.97 -13.05 4.28
N PHE A 258 0.03 -13.76 4.88
CA PHE A 258 -0.33 -13.60 6.28
C PHE A 258 -0.08 -14.82 7.14
N GLY A 259 0.23 -15.99 6.56
CA GLY A 259 0.31 -17.27 7.27
C GLY A 259 1.21 -17.23 8.50
N TRP A 260 2.37 -16.57 8.40
CA TRP A 260 3.28 -16.37 9.52
C TRP A 260 3.04 -15.04 10.26
N MET A 261 2.70 -13.97 9.53
CA MET A 261 2.56 -12.64 10.12
C MET A 261 1.37 -12.56 11.08
N PHE A 262 0.22 -13.12 10.68
CA PHE A 262 -1.03 -13.00 11.44
C PHE A 262 -0.95 -13.65 12.82
N PRO A 263 -0.61 -14.95 12.98
CA PRO A 263 -0.57 -15.57 14.31
C PRO A 263 0.43 -14.90 15.25
N LEU A 264 1.62 -14.51 14.75
CA LEU A 264 2.64 -13.84 15.55
C LEU A 264 2.20 -12.42 15.94
N ALA A 265 1.58 -11.67 15.02
CA ALA A 265 1.14 -10.32 15.28
C ALA A 265 0.02 -10.24 16.33
N LEU A 266 -0.86 -11.25 16.43
CA LEU A 266 -1.95 -11.23 17.41
C LEU A 266 -1.45 -11.12 18.86
N LEU A 267 -0.25 -11.64 19.17
CA LEU A 267 0.32 -11.67 20.52
C LEU A 267 0.69 -10.28 21.07
N ARG A 268 0.87 -9.28 20.19
CA ARG A 268 1.26 -7.92 20.56
C ARG A 268 0.40 -6.84 19.92
N LEU A 269 -0.69 -7.21 19.24
CA LEU A 269 -1.54 -6.25 18.54
C LEU A 269 -2.15 -5.21 19.49
N GLY A 270 -2.47 -5.61 20.73
CA GLY A 270 -3.01 -4.73 21.76
C GLY A 270 -2.07 -3.60 22.22
N ARG A 271 -0.78 -3.61 21.84
CA ARG A 271 0.16 -2.51 22.12
C ARG A 271 0.11 -1.38 21.10
N LEU A 272 -0.59 -1.58 19.98
CA LEU A 272 -0.70 -0.57 18.94
C LEU A 272 -1.88 0.39 19.20
N PRO A 273 -1.87 1.60 18.63
CA PRO A 273 -2.95 2.56 18.79
C PRO A 273 -4.29 1.97 18.35
N ARG A 274 -5.30 2.00 19.24
CA ARG A 274 -6.65 1.50 18.94
C ARG A 274 -7.25 2.10 17.66
N PRO A 275 -7.12 3.42 17.37
CA PRO A 275 -7.59 3.98 16.11
C PRO A 275 -7.02 3.27 14.87
N TRP A 276 -5.74 2.87 14.92
CA TRP A 276 -5.10 2.16 13.82
C TRP A 276 -5.64 0.74 13.65
N ILE A 277 -5.82 0.02 14.76
CA ILE A 277 -6.37 -1.35 14.73
C ILE A 277 -7.80 -1.34 14.17
N LEU A 278 -8.66 -0.46 14.69
CA LEU A 278 -10.05 -0.35 14.25
C LEU A 278 -10.14 0.05 12.78
N SER A 279 -9.36 1.05 12.36
CA SER A 279 -9.35 1.51 10.96
C SER A 279 -8.88 0.43 10.01
N SER A 280 -7.84 -0.31 10.38
CA SER A 280 -7.32 -1.44 9.59
C SER A 280 -8.36 -2.57 9.48
N ALA A 281 -9.01 -2.92 10.59
CA ALA A 281 -10.03 -3.97 10.64
C ALA A 281 -11.28 -3.60 9.81
N THR A 282 -11.84 -2.40 10.01
CA THR A 282 -13.02 -1.94 9.26
C THR A 282 -12.71 -1.83 7.76
N THR A 283 -11.51 -1.37 7.40
CA THR A 283 -11.11 -1.30 5.99
C THR A 283 -10.95 -2.69 5.37
N LEU A 284 -10.38 -3.66 6.10
CA LEU A 284 -10.29 -5.06 5.66
C LEU A 284 -11.69 -5.67 5.43
N ILE A 285 -12.64 -5.40 6.32
CA ILE A 285 -14.03 -5.83 6.18
C ILE A 285 -14.64 -5.20 4.93
N ALA A 286 -14.48 -3.88 4.72
CA ALA A 286 -14.99 -3.19 3.55
C ALA A 286 -14.44 -3.77 2.24
N ILE A 287 -13.13 -4.05 2.17
CA ILE A 287 -12.52 -4.73 1.02
C ILE A 287 -13.15 -6.11 0.82
N SER A 288 -13.35 -6.87 1.89
CA SER A 288 -13.92 -8.22 1.83
C SER A 288 -15.34 -8.21 1.28
N VAL A 289 -16.17 -7.25 1.72
CA VAL A 289 -17.53 -7.05 1.20
C VAL A 289 -17.50 -6.70 -0.29
N ILE A 290 -16.61 -5.80 -0.70
CA ILE A 290 -16.43 -5.43 -2.12
C ILE A 290 -15.97 -6.63 -2.93
N ALA A 291 -14.98 -7.39 -2.45
CA ALA A 291 -14.45 -8.55 -3.15
C ALA A 291 -15.51 -9.62 -3.38
N VAL A 292 -16.35 -9.90 -2.37
CA VAL A 292 -17.50 -10.82 -2.49
C VAL A 292 -18.53 -10.26 -3.46
N ARG A 293 -18.87 -8.96 -3.36
CA ARG A 293 -19.89 -8.32 -4.18
C ARG A 293 -19.55 -8.24 -5.67
N PHE A 294 -18.26 -8.19 -6.00
CA PHE A 294 -17.75 -8.09 -7.37
C PHE A 294 -17.03 -9.37 -7.85
N ALA A 295 -17.16 -10.49 -7.13
CA ALA A 295 -16.53 -11.78 -7.45
C ALA A 295 -15.02 -11.68 -7.79
N VAL A 296 -14.31 -10.81 -7.08
CA VAL A 296 -12.91 -10.51 -7.37
C VAL A 296 -12.04 -11.72 -6.97
N ARG A 297 -11.79 -12.64 -7.90
CA ARG A 297 -10.98 -13.87 -7.67
C ARG A 297 -9.53 -13.51 -7.40
N GLY A 298 -8.97 -13.98 -6.28
CA GLY A 298 -7.54 -13.84 -5.95
C GLY A 298 -7.12 -12.45 -5.46
N ASN A 299 -7.81 -11.40 -5.92
CA ASN A 299 -7.27 -10.05 -5.91
C ASN A 299 -7.46 -9.26 -4.62
N ILE A 300 -8.14 -9.83 -3.61
CA ILE A 300 -8.30 -9.22 -2.30
C ILE A 300 -6.98 -9.12 -1.53
N ASN A 301 -6.02 -10.00 -1.84
CA ASN A 301 -4.79 -10.12 -1.06
C ASN A 301 -3.95 -8.83 -1.09
N ARG A 302 -3.83 -8.21 -2.26
CA ARG A 302 -3.08 -6.98 -2.47
C ARG A 302 -3.60 -5.80 -1.63
N PRO A 303 -4.88 -5.38 -1.75
CA PRO A 303 -5.40 -4.28 -0.94
C PRO A 303 -5.46 -4.64 0.55
N ALA A 304 -5.74 -5.89 0.92
CA ALA A 304 -5.70 -6.33 2.32
C ALA A 304 -4.30 -6.14 2.91
N PHE A 305 -3.25 -6.56 2.19
CA PHE A 305 -1.86 -6.38 2.60
C PHE A 305 -1.50 -4.91 2.77
N ASN A 306 -1.87 -4.05 1.83
CA ASN A 306 -1.60 -2.62 1.89
C ASN A 306 -2.21 -1.96 3.13
N VAL A 307 -3.34 -2.45 3.62
CA VAL A 307 -4.04 -1.93 4.80
C VAL A 307 -3.45 -2.49 6.10
N ILE A 308 -3.38 -3.82 6.24
CA ILE A 308 -3.13 -4.44 7.55
C ILE A 308 -1.67 -4.81 7.78
N ALA A 309 -0.89 -5.09 6.73
CA ALA A 309 0.47 -5.61 6.90
C ALA A 309 1.39 -4.67 7.68
N PRO A 310 1.39 -3.34 7.47
CA PRO A 310 2.21 -2.42 8.27
C PRO A 310 1.99 -2.53 9.78
N MET A 311 0.73 -2.72 10.19
CA MET A 311 0.36 -2.92 11.58
C MET A 311 0.85 -4.29 12.09
N LEU A 312 0.66 -5.35 11.29
CA LEU A 312 1.07 -6.71 11.67
C LEU A 312 2.58 -6.83 11.81
N VAL A 313 3.38 -6.32 10.85
CA VAL A 313 4.85 -6.40 10.92
C VAL A 313 5.42 -5.60 12.09
N LEU A 314 4.79 -4.48 12.48
CA LEU A 314 5.19 -3.72 13.66
C LEU A 314 4.88 -4.51 14.95
N SER A 315 3.73 -5.19 15.00
CA SER A 315 3.38 -6.08 16.11
C SER A 315 4.36 -7.26 16.23
N VAL A 316 4.76 -7.87 15.12
CA VAL A 316 5.77 -8.94 15.12
C VAL A 316 7.14 -8.41 15.55
N ALA A 317 7.54 -7.23 15.08
CA ALA A 317 8.81 -6.62 15.49
C ALA A 317 8.86 -6.35 17.00
N LEU A 318 7.75 -5.90 17.59
CA LEU A 318 7.60 -5.76 19.05
C LEU A 318 7.80 -7.09 19.77
N LEU A 319 7.12 -8.15 19.30
CA LEU A 319 7.25 -9.50 19.88
C LEU A 319 8.70 -9.99 19.84
N LEU A 320 9.37 -9.86 18.69
CA LEU A 320 10.76 -10.29 18.53
C LEU A 320 11.70 -9.49 19.44
N ALA A 321 11.56 -8.16 19.48
CA ALA A 321 12.41 -7.32 20.32
C ALA A 321 12.28 -7.65 21.82
N GLU A 322 11.08 -7.97 22.29
CA GLU A 322 10.86 -8.40 23.66
C GLU A 322 11.47 -9.76 23.96
N SER A 323 11.36 -10.72 23.03
CA SER A 323 11.93 -12.06 23.21
C SER A 323 13.46 -12.08 23.28
N LEU A 324 14.11 -11.07 22.69
CA LEU A 324 15.57 -10.94 22.66
C LEU A 324 16.12 -10.11 23.83
N ARG A 325 15.28 -9.43 24.61
CA ARG A 325 15.75 -8.70 25.79
C ARG A 325 16.09 -9.72 26.88
N PRO A 326 17.30 -9.68 27.47
CA PRO A 326 17.65 -10.58 28.55
C PRO A 326 16.62 -10.45 29.67
N ALA A 327 16.11 -11.59 30.16
CA ALA A 327 15.25 -11.59 31.32
C ALA A 327 15.95 -10.79 32.41
N LYS A 328 15.32 -9.71 32.89
CA LYS A 328 15.83 -8.97 34.05
C LYS A 328 16.07 -10.02 35.12
N SER A 329 17.33 -10.30 35.43
CA SER A 329 17.69 -11.18 36.53
C SER A 329 16.97 -10.62 37.74
N SER A 330 16.02 -11.37 38.28
CA SER A 330 15.36 -11.05 39.53
C SER A 330 16.45 -11.12 40.59
N GLY A 331 17.19 -10.02 40.76
CA GLY A 331 18.11 -9.82 41.85
C GLY A 331 17.31 -9.80 43.13
N LYS A 332 17.08 -11.00 43.69
CA LYS A 332 17.00 -11.13 45.13
C LYS A 332 18.37 -10.75 45.65
N ILE A 333 18.49 -9.48 46.04
CA ILE A 333 19.44 -9.09 47.07
C ILE A 333 18.90 -9.79 48.32
N THR A 334 19.45 -10.96 48.63
CA THR A 334 19.37 -11.50 49.98
C THR A 334 20.40 -10.74 50.81
N ASP A 335 19.90 -10.21 51.91
CA ASP A 335 20.58 -9.40 52.93
C ASP A 335 21.93 -9.97 53.41
#